data_AF-A0A7Y3I4I3-F1
#
_entry.id   AF-A0A7Y3I4I3-F1
#
_cell.length_a   1.000
_cell.length_b   1.000
_cell.length_c   1.000
_cell.angle_alpha   90.00
_cell.angle_beta   90.00
_cell.angle_gamma   90.00
#
_symmetry.space_group_name_H-M   'P 1'
#
loop_
_entity.id
_entity.type
_entity.pdbx_description
1 polymer ?
#
loop_
_entity_poly.entity_id
_entity_poly.type
_entity_poly.pdbx_seq_one_letter_code
_entity_poly.pdbx_strand_id
1 'polypeptide(L)'
;RPVFGPLGYWFMPRYEVGLTVVPVGSSGGLLDPVTRGFQVVNEFVSGVFLIDDKRVMIPLAQAQDMLRLVPSTILDDDDEDSGFVDPARVTMVLARAVDGVPPDALRDRIATAYNAFREELLLDPTVHPSVVPPPIGAGLQVQTWRQQQRQFIDPVEKERELMRVLFSIIYLVCAGLVLSIFWAIVYEKTRDIGILRSVGASRLGISAIFLRYGAIIGAVGAVIGLGLAYLVVRNINGIHQAIGEPAPVWSWVGAFALAAGAVGMLVWRSFSGFLLPVVLWAIAAVACVGLGIGLLLHRGTLIWDPSVYYFSEIPNHLDPVTAVTTMLGAVVFSVLGAFVPAMKAADTDPVRALRYE
;
A
#
# COMPACT_ATOMS: atom_id res chain seq x y z
N ARG A 1 -11.21 9.25 -31.42
CA ARG A 1 -11.44 9.52 -29.98
C ARG A 1 -11.43 8.16 -29.29
N PRO A 2 -10.60 7.96 -28.27
CA PRO A 2 -10.58 6.71 -27.51
C PRO A 2 -11.96 6.45 -26.90
N VAL A 3 -12.42 5.22 -27.00
CA VAL A 3 -13.69 4.77 -26.43
C VAL A 3 -13.37 4.17 -25.07
N PHE A 4 -13.85 4.80 -24.00
CA PHE A 4 -13.74 4.22 -22.66
C PHE A 4 -14.49 2.89 -22.63
N GLY A 5 -13.77 1.79 -22.40
CA GLY A 5 -14.40 0.52 -22.07
C GLY A 5 -15.08 0.59 -20.69
N PRO A 6 -16.07 -0.29 -20.40
CA PRO A 6 -16.82 -0.28 -19.14
C PRO A 6 -15.97 -0.52 -17.87
N LEU A 7 -14.67 -0.82 -18.03
CA LEU A 7 -13.70 -1.02 -16.95
C LEU A 7 -12.64 0.11 -16.85
N GLY A 8 -12.79 1.22 -17.58
CA GLY A 8 -11.88 2.38 -17.44
C GLY A 8 -10.52 2.25 -18.13
N TYR A 9 -10.32 1.24 -18.99
CA TYR A 9 -9.05 1.02 -19.71
C TYR A 9 -9.10 1.43 -21.18
N TRP A 10 -7.91 1.68 -21.75
CA TRP A 10 -7.69 2.08 -23.13
C TRP A 10 -7.68 0.86 -24.05
N PHE A 11 -8.85 0.34 -24.40
CA PHE A 11 -8.94 -0.67 -25.46
C PHE A 11 -8.51 -0.04 -26.79
N MET A 12 -7.32 -0.39 -27.30
CA MET A 12 -6.77 0.05 -28.60
C MET A 12 -6.82 -1.05 -29.69
N PRO A 13 -7.99 -1.65 -30.02
CA PRO A 13 -8.05 -2.81 -30.93
C PRO A 13 -7.83 -2.46 -32.41
N ARG A 14 -7.38 -1.24 -32.75
CA ARG A 14 -7.30 -0.76 -34.15
C ARG A 14 -6.12 0.15 -34.46
N TYR A 15 -5.16 0.29 -33.56
CA TYR A 15 -3.97 1.09 -33.82
C TYR A 15 -2.82 0.17 -34.23
N GLU A 16 -2.31 0.38 -35.44
CA GLU A 16 -1.05 -0.23 -35.87
C GLU A 16 0.11 0.57 -35.27
N VAL A 17 0.98 -0.11 -34.53
CA VAL A 17 2.19 0.49 -33.97
C VAL A 17 3.38 -0.01 -34.77
N GLY A 18 4.22 0.90 -35.25
CA GLY A 18 5.50 0.55 -35.85
C GLY A 18 6.51 0.24 -34.75
N LEU A 19 6.96 -1.00 -34.65
CA LEU A 19 8.08 -1.37 -33.77
C LEU A 19 9.35 -1.45 -34.63
N THR A 20 10.32 -0.63 -34.26
CA THR A 20 11.67 -0.65 -34.84
C THR A 20 12.60 -1.38 -33.89
N VAL A 21 13.17 -2.48 -34.36
CA VAL A 21 14.19 -3.23 -33.61
C VAL A 21 15.54 -3.09 -34.29
N VAL A 22 16.59 -2.94 -33.50
CA VAL A 22 17.97 -2.96 -33.97
C VAL A 22 18.55 -4.30 -33.53
N PRO A 23 18.69 -5.29 -34.44
CA PRO A 23 19.24 -6.58 -34.07
C PRO A 23 20.73 -6.45 -33.76
N VAL A 24 21.21 -7.23 -32.80
CA VAL A 24 22.63 -7.30 -32.43
C VAL A 24 23.19 -8.59 -33.01
N GLY A 25 24.22 -8.48 -33.84
CA GLY A 25 24.92 -9.61 -34.44
C GLY A 25 25.73 -10.41 -33.42
N SER A 26 26.18 -11.61 -33.80
CA SER A 26 26.99 -12.51 -32.97
C SER A 26 28.32 -11.89 -32.50
N SER A 27 28.88 -10.96 -33.28
CA SER A 27 30.09 -10.19 -32.95
C SER A 27 29.83 -8.95 -32.06
N GLY A 28 28.57 -8.69 -31.70
CA GLY A 28 28.16 -7.50 -30.93
C GLY A 28 27.93 -6.24 -31.78
N GLY A 29 28.08 -6.32 -33.11
CA GLY A 29 27.75 -5.23 -34.02
C GLY A 29 26.23 -4.97 -34.13
N LEU A 30 25.84 -3.71 -34.26
CA LEU A 30 24.46 -3.34 -34.55
C LEU A 30 24.17 -3.58 -36.04
N LEU A 31 23.14 -4.37 -36.32
CA LEU A 31 22.65 -4.61 -37.68
C LEU A 31 21.64 -3.52 -38.08
N ASP A 32 21.27 -3.48 -39.37
CA ASP A 32 20.32 -2.50 -39.88
C ASP A 32 18.97 -2.56 -39.13
N PRO A 33 18.41 -1.41 -38.72
CA PRO A 33 17.12 -1.36 -38.03
C PRO A 33 16.00 -1.90 -38.92
N VAL A 34 15.21 -2.81 -38.36
CA VAL A 34 14.03 -3.39 -39.02
C VAL A 34 12.78 -2.82 -38.36
N THR A 35 11.96 -2.10 -39.14
CA THR A 35 10.65 -1.60 -38.69
C THR A 35 9.54 -2.45 -39.30
N ARG A 36 8.63 -2.95 -38.45
CA ARG A 36 7.39 -3.59 -38.90
C ARG A 36 6.18 -3.03 -38.15
N GLY A 37 5.05 -2.97 -38.84
CA GLY A 37 3.76 -2.60 -38.25
C GLY A 37 3.14 -3.78 -37.52
N PHE A 38 2.66 -3.54 -36.31
CA PHE A 38 2.01 -4.54 -35.46
C PHE A 38 0.59 -4.11 -35.12
N GLN A 39 -0.33 -5.06 -35.21
CA GLN A 39 -1.62 -4.90 -34.54
C GLN A 39 -1.41 -5.18 -33.05
N VAL A 40 -1.76 -4.21 -32.20
CA VAL A 40 -1.75 -4.39 -30.76
C VAL A 40 -2.83 -5.42 -30.42
N VAL A 41 -2.40 -6.66 -30.12
CA VAL A 41 -3.33 -7.79 -29.91
C VAL A 41 -4.00 -7.70 -28.54
N ASN A 42 -3.36 -7.05 -27.56
CA ASN A 42 -3.96 -6.65 -26.29
C ASN A 42 -3.00 -5.73 -25.51
N GLU A 43 -3.53 -4.96 -24.55
CA GLU A 43 -2.73 -4.38 -23.48
C GLU A 43 -2.42 -5.47 -22.44
N PHE A 44 -1.17 -5.58 -21.99
CA PHE A 44 -0.86 -6.44 -20.85
C PHE A 44 -1.38 -5.74 -19.60
N VAL A 45 -2.27 -6.40 -18.85
CA VAL A 45 -2.86 -5.83 -17.62
C VAL A 45 -2.34 -6.62 -16.43
N SER A 46 -1.28 -6.13 -15.83
CA SER A 46 -0.77 -6.63 -14.55
C SER A 46 -1.35 -5.87 -13.36
N GLY A 47 -1.98 -4.72 -13.60
CA GLY A 47 -2.43 -3.80 -12.54
C GLY A 47 -1.28 -2.96 -11.98
N VAL A 48 -0.08 -3.07 -12.56
CA VAL A 48 1.09 -2.26 -12.24
C VAL A 48 1.38 -1.38 -13.45
N PHE A 49 1.11 -0.09 -13.30
CA PHE A 49 1.17 0.91 -14.38
C PHE A 49 2.49 0.85 -15.14
N LEU A 50 3.64 0.76 -14.46
CA LEU A 50 4.95 0.75 -15.10
C LEU A 50 5.23 -0.51 -15.93
N ILE A 51 4.63 -1.64 -15.56
CA ILE A 51 4.76 -2.89 -16.31
C ILE A 51 3.89 -2.83 -17.56
N ASP A 52 2.68 -2.29 -17.42
CA ASP A 52 1.68 -2.22 -18.48
C ASP A 52 2.05 -1.12 -19.50
N ASP A 53 2.60 0.02 -19.05
CA ASP A 53 3.11 1.12 -19.87
C ASP A 53 4.29 0.72 -20.77
N LYS A 54 5.11 -0.24 -20.31
CA LYS A 54 6.36 -0.65 -21.00
C LYS A 54 6.25 -1.95 -21.78
N ARG A 55 5.06 -2.56 -21.86
CA ARG A 55 4.90 -3.88 -22.47
C ARG A 55 3.76 -3.91 -23.47
N VAL A 56 4.09 -4.39 -24.67
CA VAL A 56 3.11 -4.69 -25.71
C VAL A 56 3.24 -6.17 -26.05
N MET A 57 2.10 -6.83 -26.22
CA MET A 57 2.06 -8.23 -26.67
C MET A 57 2.05 -8.27 -28.20
N ILE A 58 3.02 -8.98 -28.77
CA ILE A 58 3.11 -9.23 -30.22
C ILE A 58 3.06 -10.74 -30.50
N PRO A 59 2.58 -11.17 -31.68
CA PRO A 59 2.62 -12.57 -32.07
C PRO A 59 4.06 -13.12 -32.07
N LEU A 60 4.27 -14.24 -31.39
CA LEU A 60 5.61 -14.85 -31.23
C LEU A 60 6.31 -15.13 -32.56
N ALA A 61 5.58 -15.66 -33.55
CA ALA A 61 6.13 -15.96 -34.87
C ALA A 61 6.70 -14.71 -35.58
N GLN A 62 6.05 -13.55 -35.41
CA GLN A 62 6.54 -12.29 -35.97
C GLN A 62 7.80 -11.79 -35.27
N ALA A 63 7.85 -11.93 -33.93
CA ALA A 63 9.04 -11.59 -33.15
C ALA A 63 10.24 -12.46 -33.53
N GLN A 64 10.01 -13.77 -33.73
CA GLN A 64 11.05 -14.72 -34.14
C GLN A 64 11.60 -14.44 -35.54
N ASP A 65 10.72 -14.14 -36.50
CA ASP A 65 11.12 -13.72 -37.86
C ASP A 65 11.94 -12.43 -37.84
N MET A 66 11.49 -11.41 -37.09
CA MET A 66 12.17 -10.12 -37.03
C MET A 66 13.53 -10.14 -36.35
N LEU A 67 13.67 -10.93 -35.29
CA LEU A 67 14.91 -11.04 -34.53
C LEU A 67 15.82 -12.17 -35.04
N ARG A 68 15.43 -12.86 -36.12
CA ARG A 68 16.14 -14.03 -36.66
C ARG A 68 16.42 -15.08 -35.56
N LEU A 69 15.45 -15.31 -34.68
CA LEU A 69 15.53 -16.31 -33.60
C LEU A 69 15.14 -17.72 -34.07
N VAL A 70 15.10 -17.94 -35.38
CA VAL A 70 14.88 -19.24 -36.00
C VAL A 70 16.22 -19.98 -36.16
N PRO A 71 16.22 -21.32 -36.22
CA PRO A 71 17.44 -22.07 -36.46
C PRO A 71 18.08 -21.62 -37.78
N SER A 72 19.36 -21.26 -37.76
CA SER A 72 20.09 -20.79 -38.95
C SER A 72 21.42 -21.53 -39.09
N THR A 73 21.82 -21.85 -40.33
CA THR A 73 23.15 -22.43 -40.58
C THR A 73 24.23 -21.39 -40.30
N ILE A 74 25.30 -21.81 -39.63
CA ILE A 74 26.45 -20.96 -39.35
C ILE A 74 27.29 -20.89 -40.64
N LEU A 75 27.47 -19.69 -41.17
CA LEU A 75 28.42 -19.42 -42.25
C LEU A 75 29.73 -18.98 -41.60
N ASP A 76 30.83 -19.66 -41.88
CA ASP A 76 32.16 -19.27 -41.43
C ASP A 76 32.73 -18.23 -42.41
N ASP A 77 33.51 -17.26 -41.93
CA ASP A 77 34.01 -16.16 -42.77
C ASP A 77 35.05 -16.62 -43.82
N ASP A 78 35.60 -17.83 -43.66
CA ASP A 78 36.70 -18.36 -44.46
C ASP A 78 36.37 -19.60 -45.35
N ASP A 79 35.21 -20.26 -45.23
CA ASP A 79 34.84 -21.42 -46.10
C ASP A 79 33.33 -21.77 -46.13
N GLU A 80 32.92 -22.55 -47.15
CA GLU A 80 31.56 -23.06 -47.41
C GLU A 80 30.81 -23.59 -46.17
N ASP A 81 29.48 -23.35 -46.17
CA ASP A 81 28.42 -23.87 -45.28
C ASP A 81 28.93 -24.89 -44.24
N SER A 82 29.21 -24.43 -43.01
CA SER A 82 29.79 -25.28 -41.95
C SER A 82 28.90 -26.49 -41.58
N GLY A 83 27.67 -26.54 -42.09
CA GLY A 83 26.69 -27.61 -41.87
C GLY A 83 26.08 -27.59 -40.47
N PHE A 84 26.57 -26.74 -39.56
CA PHE A 84 26.09 -26.63 -38.19
C PHE A 84 24.93 -25.64 -38.09
N VAL A 85 23.87 -26.05 -37.38
CA VAL A 85 22.69 -25.24 -37.13
C VAL A 85 22.84 -24.54 -35.79
N ASP A 86 22.82 -23.21 -35.79
CA ASP A 86 22.69 -22.41 -34.56
C ASP A 86 21.27 -22.62 -34.00
N PRO A 87 21.11 -23.16 -32.78
CA PRO A 87 19.80 -23.42 -32.20
C PRO A 87 19.10 -22.11 -31.79
N ALA A 88 17.79 -22.19 -31.65
CA ALA A 88 16.98 -21.06 -31.21
C ALA A 88 17.47 -20.54 -29.85
N ARG A 89 17.71 -19.23 -29.77
CA ARG A 89 18.20 -18.56 -28.56
C ARG A 89 17.05 -17.97 -27.76
N VAL A 90 17.17 -18.02 -26.44
CA VAL A 90 16.23 -17.37 -25.52
C VAL A 90 16.99 -16.45 -24.57
N THR A 91 16.44 -15.26 -24.33
CA THR A 91 17.05 -14.28 -23.41
C THR A 91 16.71 -14.57 -21.95
N MET A 92 15.56 -15.19 -21.68
CA MET A 92 15.08 -15.48 -20.32
C MET A 92 14.26 -16.76 -20.30
N VAL A 93 14.52 -17.60 -19.30
CA VAL A 93 13.71 -18.79 -18.99
C VAL A 93 13.06 -18.59 -17.64
N LEU A 94 11.73 -18.71 -17.60
CA LEU A 94 10.95 -18.62 -16.37
C LEU A 94 10.60 -20.02 -15.89
N ALA A 95 11.09 -20.39 -14.71
CA ALA A 95 10.78 -21.66 -14.07
C ALA A 95 9.88 -21.45 -12.85
N ARG A 96 8.75 -22.15 -12.80
CA ARG A 96 7.82 -22.12 -11.67
C ARG A 96 7.92 -23.44 -10.89
N ALA A 97 8.11 -23.36 -9.59
CA ALA A 97 8.04 -24.53 -8.71
C ALA A 97 6.59 -24.89 -8.36
N VAL A 98 6.43 -26.14 -7.91
CA VAL A 98 5.23 -26.58 -7.18
C VAL A 98 5.09 -25.78 -5.89
N ASP A 99 3.84 -25.58 -5.44
CA ASP A 99 3.55 -24.78 -4.25
C ASP A 99 4.26 -25.38 -3.00
N GLY A 100 4.77 -24.50 -2.14
CA GLY A 100 5.48 -24.88 -0.90
C GLY A 100 7.00 -24.99 -1.02
N VAL A 101 7.58 -24.89 -2.22
CA VAL A 101 9.04 -24.87 -2.40
C VAL A 101 9.58 -23.44 -2.18
N PRO A 102 10.58 -23.24 -1.29
CA PRO A 102 11.16 -21.92 -1.10
C PRO A 102 11.95 -21.47 -2.35
N PRO A 103 11.92 -20.17 -2.70
CA PRO A 103 12.55 -19.67 -3.94
C PRO A 103 14.05 -19.94 -4.04
N ASP A 104 14.77 -19.88 -2.92
CA ASP A 104 16.21 -20.15 -2.89
C ASP A 104 16.53 -21.62 -3.21
N ALA A 105 15.73 -22.56 -2.68
CA ALA A 105 15.89 -23.98 -3.01
C ALA A 105 15.57 -24.27 -4.48
N LEU A 106 14.60 -23.57 -5.08
CA LEU A 106 14.32 -23.69 -6.51
C LEU A 106 15.51 -23.18 -7.35
N ARG A 107 16.05 -22.01 -7.01
CA ARG A 107 17.22 -21.44 -7.69
C ARG A 107 18.39 -22.43 -7.69
N ASP A 108 18.68 -23.02 -6.54
CA ASP A 108 19.81 -23.93 -6.38
C ASP A 108 19.60 -25.22 -7.19
N ARG A 109 18.36 -25.77 -7.20
CA ARG A 109 18.00 -26.93 -8.04
C ARG A 109 18.13 -26.63 -9.54
N ILE A 110 17.73 -25.45 -9.98
CA ILE A 110 17.88 -25.02 -11.38
C ILE A 110 19.35 -24.89 -11.74
N ALA A 111 20.17 -24.32 -10.84
CA ALA A 111 21.61 -24.20 -11.05
C ALA A 111 22.27 -25.58 -11.22
N THR A 112 21.89 -26.56 -10.39
CA THR A 112 22.36 -27.95 -10.54
C THR A 112 21.91 -28.57 -11.87
N ALA A 113 20.63 -28.45 -12.22
CA ALA A 113 20.10 -29.01 -13.46
C ALA A 113 20.75 -28.38 -14.71
N TYR A 114 20.99 -27.06 -14.70
CA TYR A 114 21.66 -26.36 -15.78
C TYR A 114 23.11 -26.81 -15.95
N ASN A 115 23.84 -26.99 -14.84
CA ASN A 115 25.22 -27.48 -14.91
C ASN A 115 25.28 -28.90 -15.49
N ALA A 116 24.37 -29.78 -15.10
CA ALA A 116 24.28 -31.14 -15.66
C ALA A 116 23.94 -31.12 -17.16
N PHE A 117 22.96 -30.31 -17.57
CA PHE A 117 22.61 -30.10 -18.98
C PHE A 117 23.79 -29.59 -19.81
N ARG A 118 24.55 -28.63 -19.26
CA ARG A 118 25.74 -28.08 -19.93
C ARG A 118 26.87 -29.10 -20.04
N GLU A 119 27.05 -29.95 -19.03
CA GLU A 119 28.03 -31.03 -19.06
C GLU A 119 27.68 -32.07 -20.13
N GLU A 120 26.40 -32.45 -20.23
CA GLU A 120 25.90 -33.34 -21.29
C GLU A 120 26.18 -32.77 -22.70
N LEU A 121 25.91 -31.48 -22.91
CA LEU A 121 26.19 -30.78 -24.18
C LEU A 121 27.69 -30.71 -24.52
N LEU A 122 28.56 -30.60 -23.52
CA LEU A 122 30.02 -30.57 -23.74
C LEU A 122 30.58 -31.94 -24.11
N LEU A 123 29.89 -33.02 -23.73
CA LEU A 123 30.27 -34.39 -24.01
C LEU A 123 29.72 -34.90 -25.35
N ASP A 124 28.72 -34.21 -25.92
CA ASP A 124 28.12 -34.56 -27.22
C ASP A 124 29.04 -34.14 -28.39
N PRO A 125 29.61 -35.08 -29.16
CA PRO A 125 30.50 -34.75 -30.28
C PRO A 125 29.79 -34.06 -31.45
N THR A 126 28.46 -34.09 -31.48
CA THR A 126 27.66 -33.49 -32.56
C THR A 126 27.41 -31.99 -32.34
N VAL A 127 27.67 -31.49 -31.14
CA VAL A 127 27.41 -30.10 -30.75
C VAL A 127 28.69 -29.28 -30.84
N HIS A 128 28.67 -28.22 -31.65
CA HIS A 128 29.83 -27.35 -31.79
C HIS A 128 30.07 -26.55 -30.50
N PRO A 129 31.32 -26.40 -30.00
CA PRO A 129 31.61 -25.72 -28.73
C PRO A 129 31.11 -24.27 -28.64
N SER A 130 30.98 -23.56 -29.76
CA SER A 130 30.44 -22.19 -29.81
C SER A 130 28.94 -22.08 -29.54
N VAL A 131 28.21 -23.20 -29.62
CA VAL A 131 26.76 -23.30 -29.38
C VAL A 131 26.46 -23.57 -27.90
N VAL A 132 27.46 -24.04 -27.14
CA VAL A 132 27.28 -24.38 -25.72
C VAL A 132 27.06 -23.09 -24.91
N PRO A 133 25.98 -23.03 -24.10
CA PRO A 133 25.69 -21.83 -23.34
C PRO A 133 26.73 -21.58 -22.22
N PRO A 134 26.94 -20.30 -21.83
CA PRO A 134 27.99 -19.94 -20.88
C PRO A 134 27.74 -20.52 -19.49
N PRO A 135 28.78 -20.75 -18.67
CA PRO A 135 28.59 -21.16 -17.28
C PRO A 135 27.83 -20.09 -16.48
N ILE A 136 27.16 -20.53 -15.41
CA ILE A 136 26.52 -19.62 -14.46
C ILE A 136 27.58 -18.66 -13.91
N GLY A 137 27.31 -17.35 -13.97
CA GLY A 137 28.24 -16.29 -13.56
C GLY A 137 29.06 -15.68 -14.70
N ALA A 138 29.17 -16.34 -15.86
CA ALA A 138 29.87 -15.82 -17.05
C ALA A 138 28.91 -15.26 -18.12
N GLY A 139 27.77 -14.72 -17.68
CA GLY A 139 26.72 -14.15 -18.54
C GLY A 139 25.32 -14.69 -18.26
N LEU A 140 25.21 -15.94 -17.78
CA LEU A 140 23.95 -16.50 -17.29
C LEU A 140 23.82 -16.28 -15.78
N GLN A 141 22.69 -15.75 -15.35
CA GLN A 141 22.35 -15.59 -13.93
C GLN A 141 21.03 -16.30 -13.61
N VAL A 142 21.04 -17.13 -12.57
CA VAL A 142 19.81 -17.72 -12.03
C VAL A 142 19.38 -16.87 -10.84
N GLN A 143 18.40 -15.99 -11.07
CA GLN A 143 17.88 -15.09 -10.05
C GLN A 143 16.50 -15.56 -9.58
N THR A 144 16.20 -15.38 -8.29
CA THR A 144 14.82 -15.51 -7.82
C THR A 144 14.02 -14.29 -8.29
N TRP A 145 12.69 -14.42 -8.41
CA TRP A 145 11.82 -13.29 -8.78
C TRP A 145 12.04 -12.07 -7.86
N ARG A 146 12.21 -12.33 -6.55
CA ARG A 146 12.46 -11.30 -5.54
C ARG A 146 13.81 -10.59 -5.76
N GLN A 147 14.85 -11.32 -6.15
CA GLN A 147 16.16 -10.74 -6.49
C GLN A 147 16.09 -9.92 -7.78
N GLN A 148 15.38 -10.42 -8.80
CA GLN A 148 15.20 -9.73 -10.06
C GLN A 148 14.43 -8.40 -9.89
N GLN A 149 13.45 -8.38 -8.99
CA GLN A 149 12.61 -7.20 -8.73
C GLN A 149 13.07 -6.38 -7.51
N ARG A 150 14.31 -6.59 -7.04
CA ARG A 150 14.84 -5.96 -5.82
C ARG A 150 14.76 -4.43 -5.86
N GLN A 151 15.00 -3.82 -7.02
CA GLN A 151 14.90 -2.37 -7.21
C GLN A 151 13.50 -1.80 -6.93
N PHE A 152 12.45 -2.63 -7.05
CA PHE A 152 11.07 -2.25 -6.76
C PHE A 152 10.63 -2.67 -5.36
N ILE A 153 11.07 -3.83 -4.89
CA ILE A 153 10.64 -4.40 -3.60
C ILE A 153 11.34 -3.73 -2.41
N ASP A 154 12.65 -3.45 -2.51
CA ASP A 154 13.42 -2.90 -1.38
C ASP A 154 12.88 -1.54 -0.90
N PRO A 155 12.56 -0.56 -1.79
CA PRO A 155 11.97 0.71 -1.35
C PRO A 155 10.62 0.52 -0.64
N VAL A 156 9.75 -0.35 -1.15
CA VAL A 156 8.43 -0.62 -0.57
C VAL A 156 8.55 -1.26 0.81
N GLU A 157 9.52 -2.16 1.00
CA GLU A 157 9.80 -2.76 2.30
C GLU A 157 10.32 -1.74 3.31
N LYS A 158 11.18 -0.81 2.86
CA LYS A 158 11.65 0.29 3.70
C LYS A 158 10.53 1.26 4.07
N GLU A 159 9.63 1.57 3.15
CA GLU A 159 8.44 2.38 3.45
C GLU A 159 7.55 1.70 4.50
N ARG A 160 7.31 0.39 4.37
CA ARG A 160 6.54 -0.38 5.37
C ARG A 160 7.20 -0.37 6.74
N GLU A 161 8.53 -0.42 6.80
CA GLU A 161 9.29 -0.32 8.05
C GLU A 161 9.10 1.07 8.69
N LEU A 162 9.16 2.15 7.91
CA LEU A 162 8.90 3.51 8.36
C LEU A 162 7.48 3.69 8.89
N MET A 163 6.47 3.19 8.17
CA MET A 163 5.06 3.24 8.61
C MET A 163 4.87 2.50 9.94
N ARG A 164 5.52 1.34 10.12
CA ARG A 164 5.47 0.58 11.39
C ARG A 164 6.02 1.38 12.56
N VAL A 165 7.17 2.04 12.37
CA VAL A 165 7.78 2.89 13.41
C VAL A 165 6.85 4.06 13.73
N LEU A 166 6.30 4.74 12.73
CA LEU A 166 5.36 5.85 12.92
C LEU A 166 4.13 5.43 13.73
N PHE A 167 3.47 4.32 13.35
CA PHE A 167 2.31 3.81 14.09
C PHE A 167 2.67 3.43 15.53
N SER A 168 3.86 2.90 15.79
CA SER A 168 4.30 2.57 17.15
C SER A 168 4.39 3.82 18.06
N ILE A 169 4.87 4.94 17.53
CA ILE A 169 4.95 6.22 18.27
C ILE A 169 3.54 6.74 18.54
N ILE A 170 2.65 6.69 17.55
CA ILE A 170 1.25 7.10 17.71
C ILE A 170 0.56 6.26 18.81
N TYR A 171 0.77 4.94 18.82
CA TYR A 171 0.23 4.08 19.88
C TYR A 171 0.72 4.48 21.27
N LEU A 172 2.01 4.82 21.42
CA LEU A 172 2.57 5.27 22.69
C LEU A 172 1.92 6.57 23.17
N VAL A 173 1.77 7.55 22.26
CA VAL A 173 1.11 8.83 22.57
C VAL A 173 -0.36 8.60 22.96
N CYS A 174 -1.09 7.76 22.22
CA CYS A 174 -2.47 7.41 22.54
C CYS A 174 -2.60 6.76 23.92
N ALA A 175 -1.69 5.85 24.29
CA ALA A 175 -1.69 5.23 25.61
C ALA A 175 -1.53 6.27 26.75
N GLY A 176 -0.64 7.27 26.57
CA GLY A 176 -0.47 8.37 27.51
C GLY A 176 -1.69 9.30 27.62
N LEU A 177 -2.38 9.54 26.52
CA LEU A 177 -3.64 10.30 26.51
C LEU A 177 -4.74 9.55 27.26
N VAL A 178 -4.88 8.26 27.01
CA VAL A 178 -5.86 7.41 27.71
C VAL A 178 -5.56 7.40 29.22
N LEU A 179 -4.30 7.23 29.61
CA LEU A 179 -3.87 7.30 31.01
C LEU A 179 -4.29 8.63 31.66
N SER A 180 -4.05 9.75 30.98
CA SER A 180 -4.41 11.09 31.46
C SER A 180 -5.92 11.24 31.67
N ILE A 181 -6.73 10.76 30.73
CA ILE A 181 -8.19 10.82 30.81
C ILE A 181 -8.70 9.97 31.98
N PHE A 182 -8.21 8.74 32.13
CA PHE A 182 -8.61 7.89 33.25
C PHE A 182 -8.17 8.46 34.61
N TRP A 183 -6.99 9.08 34.66
CA TRP A 183 -6.55 9.77 35.87
C TRP A 183 -7.51 10.90 36.26
N ALA A 184 -7.93 11.73 35.31
CA ALA A 184 -8.90 12.80 35.53
C ALA A 184 -10.25 12.25 36.04
N ILE A 185 -10.77 11.18 35.41
CA ILE A 185 -12.03 10.54 35.81
C ILE A 185 -11.96 10.05 37.26
N VAL A 186 -10.87 9.39 37.65
CA VAL A 186 -10.69 8.91 39.03
C VAL A 186 -10.66 10.07 40.01
N TYR A 187 -9.98 11.16 39.66
CA TYR A 187 -9.89 12.34 40.50
C TYR A 187 -11.26 13.00 40.71
N GLU A 188 -12.03 13.22 39.64
CA GLU A 188 -13.40 13.77 39.72
C GLU A 188 -14.35 12.87 40.52
N LYS A 189 -14.13 11.56 40.49
CA LYS A 189 -14.98 10.55 41.15
C LYS A 189 -14.48 10.06 42.51
N THR A 190 -13.54 10.77 43.13
CA THR A 190 -12.95 10.39 44.42
C THR A 190 -14.01 10.20 45.53
N ARG A 191 -15.03 11.07 45.60
CA ARG A 191 -16.12 10.98 46.60
C ARG A 191 -16.97 9.73 46.41
N ASP A 192 -17.39 9.46 45.17
CA ASP A 192 -18.21 8.29 44.83
C ASP A 192 -17.47 6.99 45.17
N ILE A 193 -16.15 6.94 44.96
CA ILE A 193 -15.27 5.83 45.35
C ILE A 193 -15.24 5.66 46.88
N GLY A 194 -15.14 6.76 47.63
CA GLY A 194 -15.17 6.75 49.10
C GLY A 194 -16.47 6.21 49.69
N ILE A 195 -17.61 6.52 49.08
CA ILE A 195 -18.93 5.98 49.45
C ILE A 195 -18.96 4.47 49.20
N LEU A 196 -18.53 4.00 48.01
CA LEU A 196 -18.46 2.57 47.70
C LEU A 196 -17.58 1.80 48.69
N ARG A 197 -16.41 2.36 49.04
CA ARG A 197 -15.52 1.78 50.06
C ARG A 197 -16.19 1.68 51.42
N SER A 198 -16.97 2.70 51.80
CA SER A 198 -17.66 2.75 53.10
C SER A 198 -18.79 1.73 53.21
N VAL A 199 -19.45 1.40 52.10
CA VAL A 199 -20.49 0.35 52.03
C VAL A 199 -19.88 -1.07 52.01
N GLY A 200 -18.55 -1.19 51.86
CA GLY A 200 -17.83 -2.46 51.95
C GLY A 200 -17.22 -2.96 50.64
N ALA A 201 -17.12 -2.12 49.59
CA ALA A 201 -16.45 -2.52 48.36
C ALA A 201 -14.96 -2.86 48.59
N SER A 202 -14.53 -4.01 48.09
CA SER A 202 -13.13 -4.44 48.14
C SER A 202 -12.26 -3.62 47.18
N ARG A 203 -10.95 -3.53 47.45
CA ARG A 203 -9.99 -2.82 46.58
C ARG A 203 -10.01 -3.38 45.15
N LEU A 204 -10.05 -4.71 45.03
CA LEU A 204 -10.20 -5.41 43.74
C LEU A 204 -11.54 -5.14 43.06
N GLY A 205 -12.62 -4.95 43.84
CA GLY A 205 -13.93 -4.60 43.29
C GLY A 205 -13.91 -3.23 42.60
N ILE A 206 -13.27 -2.24 43.22
CA ILE A 206 -13.17 -0.89 42.66
C ILE A 206 -12.25 -0.86 41.44
N SER A 207 -11.08 -1.50 41.52
CA SER A 207 -10.19 -1.57 40.36
C SER A 207 -10.85 -2.32 39.18
N ALA A 208 -11.61 -3.39 39.45
CA ALA A 208 -12.36 -4.11 38.42
C ALA A 208 -13.44 -3.26 37.74
N ILE A 209 -14.08 -2.33 38.45
CA ILE A 209 -15.05 -1.39 37.84
C ILE A 209 -14.32 -0.52 36.81
N PHE A 210 -13.22 0.14 37.19
CA PHE A 210 -12.48 1.01 36.28
C PHE A 210 -11.85 0.24 35.11
N LEU A 211 -11.35 -0.98 35.35
CA LEU A 211 -10.82 -1.83 34.29
C LEU A 211 -11.91 -2.27 33.30
N ARG A 212 -13.12 -2.56 33.76
CA ARG A 212 -14.28 -2.85 32.88
C ARG A 212 -14.70 -1.62 32.09
N TYR A 213 -14.67 -0.42 32.69
CA TYR A 213 -14.88 0.83 31.97
C TYR A 213 -13.86 0.99 30.83
N GLY A 214 -12.57 0.79 31.12
CA GLY A 214 -11.51 0.78 30.11
C GLY A 214 -11.76 -0.25 29.00
N ALA A 215 -12.09 -1.48 29.36
CA ALA A 215 -12.37 -2.54 28.40
C ALA A 215 -13.59 -2.21 27.51
N ILE A 216 -14.68 -1.68 28.07
CA ILE A 216 -15.89 -1.32 27.32
C ILE A 216 -15.61 -0.15 26.38
N ILE A 217 -14.99 0.92 26.88
CA ILE A 217 -14.65 2.09 26.06
C ILE A 217 -13.69 1.69 24.93
N GLY A 218 -12.66 0.90 25.26
CA GLY A 218 -11.71 0.36 24.29
C GLY A 218 -12.40 -0.50 23.23
N ALA A 219 -13.30 -1.41 23.64
CA ALA A 219 -14.02 -2.28 22.72
C ALA A 219 -14.96 -1.49 21.79
N VAL A 220 -15.77 -0.57 22.34
CA VAL A 220 -16.66 0.28 21.56
C VAL A 220 -15.88 1.16 20.59
N GLY A 221 -14.80 1.79 21.06
CA GLY A 221 -13.92 2.60 20.22
C GLY A 221 -13.26 1.79 19.11
N ALA A 222 -12.81 0.57 19.41
CA ALA A 222 -12.18 -0.31 18.43
C ALA A 222 -13.18 -0.80 17.36
N VAL A 223 -14.43 -1.11 17.74
CA VAL A 223 -15.49 -1.49 16.79
C VAL A 223 -15.86 -0.33 15.88
N ILE A 224 -16.07 0.87 16.44
CA ILE A 224 -16.39 2.07 15.66
C ILE A 224 -15.21 2.41 14.74
N GLY A 225 -13.98 2.38 15.25
CA GLY A 225 -12.77 2.64 14.50
C GLY A 225 -12.58 1.67 13.34
N LEU A 226 -12.79 0.36 13.57
CA LEU A 226 -12.72 -0.66 12.53
C LEU A 226 -13.80 -0.45 11.47
N GLY A 227 -15.03 -0.13 11.89
CA GLY A 227 -16.13 0.16 10.96
C GLY A 227 -15.84 1.37 10.07
N LEU A 228 -15.35 2.47 10.66
CA LEU A 228 -14.93 3.66 9.93
C LEU A 228 -13.77 3.36 8.99
N ALA A 229 -12.75 2.64 9.46
CA ALA A 229 -11.61 2.25 8.64
C ALA A 229 -12.05 1.37 7.45
N TYR A 230 -12.93 0.39 7.68
CA TYR A 230 -13.49 -0.45 6.62
C TYR A 230 -14.24 0.37 5.57
N LEU A 231 -15.06 1.33 6.01
CA LEU A 231 -15.80 2.21 5.10
C LEU A 231 -14.85 3.08 4.25
N VAL A 232 -13.83 3.68 4.88
CA VAL A 232 -12.82 4.50 4.19
C VAL A 232 -12.02 3.66 3.21
N VAL A 233 -11.52 2.49 3.61
CA VAL A 233 -10.75 1.59 2.73
C VAL A 233 -11.60 1.17 1.54
N ARG A 234 -12.86 0.77 1.76
CA ARG A 234 -13.75 0.36 0.67
C ARG A 234 -14.01 1.50 -0.32
N ASN A 235 -14.07 2.74 0.15
CA ASN A 235 -14.35 3.92 -0.65
C ASN A 235 -13.10 4.71 -1.05
N ILE A 236 -11.88 4.18 -0.87
CA ILE A 236 -10.64 4.94 -1.04
C ILE A 236 -10.48 5.50 -2.46
N ASN A 237 -10.83 4.71 -3.48
CA ASN A 237 -10.77 5.15 -4.88
C ASN A 237 -11.80 6.26 -5.17
N GLY A 238 -13.00 6.17 -4.58
CA GLY A 238 -14.03 7.20 -4.71
C GLY A 238 -13.63 8.51 -4.00
N ILE A 239 -13.00 8.42 -2.82
CA ILE A 239 -12.44 9.58 -2.11
C ILE A 239 -11.32 10.20 -2.94
N HIS A 240 -10.44 9.37 -3.51
CA HIS A 240 -9.33 9.85 -4.34
C HIS A 240 -9.84 10.60 -5.58
N GLN A 241 -10.82 10.03 -6.30
CA GLN A 241 -11.47 10.70 -7.43
C GLN A 241 -12.14 12.01 -7.02
N ALA A 242 -12.85 12.02 -5.89
CA ALA A 242 -13.52 13.23 -5.38
C ALA A 242 -12.54 14.36 -5.03
N ILE A 243 -11.30 14.03 -4.63
CA ILE A 243 -10.23 15.02 -4.40
C ILE A 243 -9.55 15.42 -5.72
N GLY A 244 -9.46 14.50 -6.68
CA GLY A 244 -8.93 14.78 -8.02
C GLY A 244 -9.80 15.72 -8.83
N GLU A 245 -11.11 15.74 -8.59
CA GLU A 245 -12.07 16.61 -9.25
C GLU A 245 -12.22 17.97 -8.53
N PRO A 246 -12.61 19.04 -9.25
CA PRO A 246 -12.94 20.32 -8.62
C PRO A 246 -14.11 20.13 -7.63
N ALA A 247 -14.02 20.80 -6.48
CA ALA A 247 -15.01 20.62 -5.42
C ALA A 247 -16.42 20.98 -5.94
N PRO A 248 -17.43 20.13 -5.71
CA PRO A 248 -18.78 20.38 -6.24
C PRO A 248 -19.38 21.61 -5.57
N VAL A 249 -20.21 22.36 -6.31
CA VAL A 249 -20.70 23.69 -5.89
C VAL A 249 -21.37 23.68 -4.52
N TRP A 250 -22.11 22.63 -4.19
CA TRP A 250 -22.83 22.50 -2.93
C TRP A 250 -21.90 22.41 -1.70
N SER A 251 -20.66 21.93 -1.84
CA SER A 251 -19.77 21.71 -0.69
C SER A 251 -19.18 23.02 -0.15
N TRP A 252 -18.69 23.90 -1.03
CA TRP A 252 -18.21 25.23 -0.63
C TRP A 252 -19.35 26.17 -0.27
N VAL A 253 -20.48 26.13 -1.00
CA VAL A 253 -21.68 26.90 -0.64
C VAL A 253 -22.19 26.48 0.75
N GLY A 254 -22.22 25.18 1.03
CA GLY A 254 -22.59 24.64 2.34
C GLY A 254 -21.65 25.09 3.45
N ALA A 255 -20.34 25.10 3.22
CA ALA A 255 -19.36 25.60 4.18
C ALA A 255 -19.57 27.09 4.51
N PHE A 256 -19.85 27.94 3.51
CA PHE A 256 -20.19 29.35 3.76
C PHE A 256 -21.54 29.52 4.45
N ALA A 257 -22.54 28.68 4.15
CA ALA A 257 -23.81 28.71 4.86
C ALA A 257 -23.66 28.34 6.35
N LEU A 258 -22.86 27.31 6.66
CA LEU A 258 -22.51 26.95 8.04
C LEU A 258 -21.72 28.06 8.74
N ALA A 259 -20.80 28.71 8.04
CA ALA A 259 -20.09 29.88 8.56
C ALA A 259 -21.05 31.02 8.90
N ALA A 260 -22.00 31.34 8.01
CA ALA A 260 -23.01 32.36 8.26
C ALA A 260 -23.90 32.01 9.48
N GLY A 261 -24.28 30.73 9.62
CA GLY A 261 -25.00 30.24 10.79
C GLY A 261 -24.19 30.36 12.09
N ALA A 262 -22.90 30.02 12.06
CA ALA A 262 -22.00 30.16 13.20
C ALA A 262 -21.81 31.63 13.61
N VAL A 263 -21.69 32.54 12.64
CA VAL A 263 -21.64 34.00 12.88
C VAL A 263 -22.96 34.49 13.49
N GLY A 264 -24.10 34.04 12.98
CA GLY A 264 -25.41 34.37 13.54
C GLY A 264 -25.55 33.92 15.01
N MET A 265 -25.11 32.69 15.31
CA MET A 265 -25.08 32.16 16.69
C MET A 265 -24.11 32.94 17.59
N LEU A 266 -22.95 33.33 17.08
CA LEU A 266 -22.00 34.18 17.78
C LEU A 266 -22.64 35.52 18.17
N VAL A 267 -23.32 36.18 17.21
CA VAL A 267 -23.98 37.47 17.46
C VAL A 267 -25.08 37.32 18.50
N TRP A 268 -25.95 36.31 18.36
CA TRP A 268 -27.00 36.03 19.36
C TRP A 268 -26.39 35.81 20.75
N ARG A 269 -25.40 34.92 20.85
CA ARG A 269 -24.79 34.56 22.14
C ARG A 269 -23.96 35.69 22.76
N SER A 270 -23.47 36.62 21.96
CA SER A 270 -22.80 37.83 22.45
C SER A 270 -23.71 38.64 23.38
N PHE A 271 -25.02 38.66 23.11
CA PHE A 271 -26.00 39.34 23.97
C PHE A 271 -26.31 38.59 25.28
N SER A 272 -25.87 37.34 25.45
CA SER A 272 -26.15 36.52 26.63
C SER A 272 -25.11 36.65 27.76
N GLY A 273 -24.03 37.41 27.55
CA GLY A 273 -22.99 37.68 28.58
C GLY A 273 -22.04 36.51 28.89
N PHE A 274 -22.19 35.35 28.25
CA PHE A 274 -21.30 34.20 28.42
C PHE A 274 -20.18 34.19 27.37
N LEU A 275 -18.92 34.27 27.82
CA LEU A 275 -17.73 34.32 26.95
C LEU A 275 -17.45 33.02 26.17
N LEU A 276 -17.57 31.86 26.82
CA LEU A 276 -17.22 30.56 26.23
C LEU A 276 -17.98 30.23 24.92
N PRO A 277 -19.33 30.32 24.85
CA PRO A 277 -20.04 30.04 23.60
C PRO A 277 -19.67 31.03 22.49
N VAL A 278 -19.38 32.30 22.82
CA VAL A 278 -18.95 33.30 21.83
C VAL A 278 -17.62 32.89 21.20
N VAL A 279 -16.65 32.47 22.01
CA VAL A 279 -15.34 32.02 21.50
C VAL A 279 -15.48 30.75 20.64
N LEU A 280 -16.30 29.79 21.06
CA LEU A 280 -16.51 28.55 20.30
C LEU A 280 -17.14 28.83 18.92
N TRP A 281 -18.17 29.68 18.86
CA TRP A 281 -18.79 30.04 17.59
C TRP A 281 -17.88 30.91 16.71
N ALA A 282 -16.99 31.73 17.30
CA ALA A 282 -15.98 32.47 16.55
C ALA A 282 -15.01 31.53 15.85
N ILE A 283 -14.46 30.55 16.59
CA ILE A 283 -13.53 29.54 16.04
C ILE A 283 -14.23 28.73 14.95
N ALA A 284 -15.46 28.28 15.19
CA ALA A 284 -16.24 27.54 14.22
C ALA A 284 -16.49 28.33 12.93
N ALA A 285 -16.83 29.63 13.05
CA ALA A 285 -17.03 30.50 11.90
C ALA A 285 -15.75 30.65 11.08
N VAL A 286 -14.61 30.96 11.71
CA VAL A 286 -13.32 31.09 11.01
C VAL A 286 -12.94 29.79 10.31
N ALA A 287 -13.10 28.64 10.99
CA ALA A 287 -12.81 27.33 10.41
C ALA A 287 -13.68 27.03 9.19
N CYS A 288 -14.99 27.30 9.26
CA CYS A 288 -15.92 27.07 8.15
C CYS A 288 -15.65 28.00 6.96
N VAL A 289 -15.30 29.27 7.21
CA VAL A 289 -14.89 30.21 6.14
C VAL A 289 -13.61 29.72 5.47
N GLY A 290 -12.59 29.34 6.25
CA GLY A 290 -11.33 28.82 5.71
C GLY A 290 -11.54 27.56 4.87
N LEU A 291 -12.38 26.64 5.34
CA LEU A 291 -12.76 25.43 4.59
C LEU A 291 -13.54 25.77 3.32
N GLY A 292 -14.48 26.72 3.36
CA GLY A 292 -15.24 27.18 2.20
C GLY A 292 -14.36 27.82 1.12
N ILE A 293 -13.41 28.66 1.52
CA ILE A 293 -12.42 29.26 0.60
C ILE A 293 -11.51 28.17 0.01
N GLY A 294 -11.03 27.24 0.85
CA GLY A 294 -10.18 26.12 0.40
C GLY A 294 -10.88 25.25 -0.65
N LEU A 295 -12.15 24.89 -0.41
CA LEU A 295 -12.96 24.15 -1.37
C LEU A 295 -13.25 24.95 -2.64
N LEU A 296 -13.54 26.25 -2.54
CA LEU A 296 -13.80 27.10 -3.70
C LEU A 296 -12.58 27.22 -4.63
N LEU A 297 -11.37 27.25 -4.05
CA LEU A 297 -10.11 27.34 -4.80
C LEU A 297 -9.60 25.98 -5.29
N HIS A 298 -10.17 24.88 -4.80
CA HIS A 298 -9.76 23.52 -5.16
C HIS A 298 -10.16 23.18 -6.61
N ARG A 299 -9.18 23.18 -7.52
CA ARG A 299 -9.36 22.82 -8.94
C ARG A 299 -9.01 21.36 -9.27
N GLY A 300 -8.86 20.52 -8.25
CA GLY A 300 -8.42 19.14 -8.38
C GLY A 300 -6.94 18.98 -8.09
N THR A 301 -6.59 18.06 -7.18
CA THR A 301 -5.21 17.67 -6.92
C THR A 301 -5.08 16.16 -7.05
N LEU A 302 -4.20 15.72 -7.95
CA LEU A 302 -3.84 14.31 -8.06
C LEU A 302 -2.86 14.00 -6.91
N ILE A 303 -3.39 13.48 -5.80
CA ILE A 303 -2.57 13.12 -4.63
C ILE A 303 -1.59 11.99 -4.98
N TRP A 304 -2.06 10.98 -5.71
CA TRP A 304 -1.26 9.85 -6.15
C TRP A 304 -1.22 9.84 -7.67
N ASP A 305 -0.12 10.33 -8.22
CA ASP A 305 0.15 10.24 -9.65
C ASP A 305 0.54 8.78 -10.00
N PRO A 306 -0.20 8.08 -10.89
CA PRO A 306 0.12 6.72 -11.30
C PRO A 306 1.53 6.57 -11.91
N SER A 307 2.09 7.64 -12.48
CA SER A 307 3.45 7.63 -13.02
C SER A 307 4.53 7.57 -11.94
N VAL A 308 4.22 8.06 -10.73
CA VAL A 308 5.13 8.04 -9.57
C VAL A 308 4.91 6.80 -8.72
N TYR A 309 3.65 6.43 -8.49
CA TYR A 309 3.26 5.39 -7.55
C TYR A 309 3.02 4.02 -8.19
N TYR A 310 3.00 3.95 -9.52
CA TYR A 310 2.94 2.71 -10.31
C TYR A 310 1.66 1.88 -10.16
N PHE A 311 0.61 2.37 -9.51
CA PHE A 311 -0.70 1.72 -9.45
C PHE A 311 -1.78 2.60 -10.11
N SER A 312 -2.65 1.96 -10.89
CA SER A 312 -3.78 2.63 -11.56
C SER A 312 -4.99 2.82 -10.64
N GLU A 313 -5.17 1.90 -9.69
CA GLU A 313 -6.19 1.99 -8.64
C GLU A 313 -5.53 1.67 -7.30
N ILE A 314 -5.97 2.35 -6.23
CA ILE A 314 -5.47 2.07 -4.90
C ILE A 314 -6.09 0.75 -4.45
N PRO A 315 -5.27 -0.26 -4.09
CA PRO A 315 -5.79 -1.52 -3.59
C PRO A 315 -6.59 -1.29 -2.30
N ASN A 316 -7.85 -1.72 -2.30
CA ASN A 316 -8.78 -1.53 -1.18
C ASN A 316 -8.97 -2.82 -0.35
N HIS A 317 -7.97 -3.70 -0.34
CA HIS A 317 -8.03 -4.94 0.44
C HIS A 317 -7.59 -4.67 1.88
N LEU A 318 -8.43 -5.04 2.83
CA LEU A 318 -8.11 -5.03 4.24
C LEU A 318 -7.51 -6.38 4.61
N ASP A 319 -6.28 -6.39 5.10
CA ASP A 319 -5.69 -7.59 5.70
C ASP A 319 -6.38 -7.85 7.06
N PRO A 320 -7.15 -8.95 7.20
CA PRO A 320 -7.89 -9.24 8.42
C PRO A 320 -6.95 -9.46 9.62
N VAL A 321 -5.74 -9.96 9.39
CA VAL A 321 -4.78 -10.20 10.48
C VAL A 321 -4.33 -8.87 11.07
N THR A 322 -3.87 -7.94 10.23
CA THR A 322 -3.50 -6.59 10.67
C THR A 322 -4.68 -5.88 11.34
N ALA A 323 -5.88 -5.95 10.78
CA ALA A 323 -7.06 -5.32 11.36
C ALA A 323 -7.40 -5.86 12.76
N VAL A 324 -7.40 -7.18 12.94
CA VAL A 324 -7.69 -7.82 14.24
C VAL A 324 -6.59 -7.52 15.26
N THR A 325 -5.31 -7.57 14.86
CA THR A 325 -4.20 -7.25 15.77
C THR A 325 -4.26 -5.78 16.23
N THR A 326 -4.56 -4.84 15.33
CA THR A 326 -4.80 -3.43 15.68
C THR A 326 -5.99 -3.27 16.62
N MET A 327 -7.11 -3.96 16.38
CA MET A 327 -8.29 -3.92 17.23
C MET A 327 -7.99 -4.43 18.65
N LEU A 328 -7.34 -5.59 18.75
CA LEU A 328 -6.93 -6.17 20.03
C LEU A 328 -5.92 -5.28 20.75
N GLY A 329 -4.93 -4.75 20.01
CA GLY A 329 -3.95 -3.81 20.53
C GLY A 329 -4.62 -2.58 21.15
N ALA A 330 -5.57 -1.95 20.45
CA ALA A 330 -6.28 -0.79 20.97
C ALA A 330 -7.03 -1.08 22.28
N VAL A 331 -7.71 -2.23 22.39
CA VAL A 331 -8.40 -2.64 23.62
C VAL A 331 -7.40 -2.87 24.75
N VAL A 332 -6.30 -3.57 24.47
CA VAL A 332 -5.23 -3.83 25.45
C VAL A 332 -4.62 -2.53 25.96
N PHE A 333 -4.26 -1.60 25.06
CA PHE A 333 -3.73 -0.29 25.45
C PHE A 333 -4.74 0.53 26.26
N SER A 334 -6.03 0.44 25.94
CA SER A 334 -7.07 1.11 26.73
C SER A 334 -7.15 0.59 28.16
N VAL A 335 -7.11 -0.74 28.34
CA VAL A 335 -7.12 -1.38 29.66
C VAL A 335 -5.83 -1.10 30.43
N LEU A 336 -4.68 -1.13 29.76
CA LEU A 336 -3.38 -0.80 30.37
C LEU A 336 -3.33 0.68 30.80
N GLY A 337 -3.87 1.59 30.00
CA GLY A 337 -3.98 3.00 30.36
C GLY A 337 -4.88 3.23 31.57
N ALA A 338 -5.97 2.46 31.69
CA ALA A 338 -6.86 2.50 32.85
C ALA A 338 -6.27 1.84 34.11
N PHE A 339 -5.24 1.00 33.97
CA PHE A 339 -4.70 0.18 35.06
C PHE A 339 -4.12 0.99 36.22
N VAL A 340 -3.26 1.96 35.91
CA VAL A 340 -2.60 2.79 36.95
C VAL A 340 -3.63 3.62 37.74
N PRO A 341 -4.56 4.36 37.09
CA PRO A 341 -5.62 5.08 37.79
C PRO A 341 -6.56 4.14 38.57
N ALA A 342 -6.88 2.95 38.04
CA ALA A 342 -7.75 1.98 38.71
C ALA A 342 -7.14 1.46 40.03
N MET A 343 -5.83 1.17 40.05
CA MET A 343 -5.14 0.81 41.29
C MET A 343 -5.11 1.99 42.26
N LYS A 344 -4.86 3.20 41.75
CA LYS A 344 -4.85 4.40 42.60
C LYS A 344 -6.21 4.68 43.24
N ALA A 345 -7.29 4.50 42.48
CA ALA A 345 -8.67 4.60 42.97
C ALA A 345 -8.93 3.60 44.12
N ALA A 346 -8.49 2.35 43.94
CA ALA A 346 -8.69 1.27 44.92
C ALA A 346 -7.97 1.53 46.27
N ASP A 347 -6.85 2.26 46.26
CA ASP A 347 -6.09 2.62 47.46
C ASP A 347 -6.57 3.90 48.16
N THR A 348 -7.67 4.50 47.68
CA THR A 348 -8.23 5.71 48.30
C THR A 348 -8.83 5.39 49.67
N ASP A 349 -8.42 6.14 50.69
CA ASP A 349 -8.95 6.04 52.05
C ASP A 349 -10.36 6.67 52.12
N PRO A 350 -11.41 5.92 52.51
CA PRO A 350 -12.78 6.42 52.58
C PRO A 350 -12.92 7.64 53.49
N VAL A 351 -12.16 7.71 54.59
CA VAL A 351 -12.24 8.85 55.53
C VAL A 351 -11.68 10.11 54.87
N ARG A 352 -10.57 9.99 54.13
CA ARG A 352 -9.99 11.13 53.40
C ARG A 352 -10.88 11.56 52.25
N ALA A 353 -11.43 10.61 51.49
CA ALA A 353 -12.31 10.90 50.36
C ALA A 353 -13.60 11.66 50.76
N LEU A 354 -14.09 11.45 51.99
CA LEU A 354 -15.28 12.13 52.51
C LEU A 354 -14.97 13.43 53.28
N ARG A 355 -13.71 13.69 53.63
CA ARG A 355 -13.28 14.84 54.44
C ARG A 355 -12.87 16.06 53.61
N TYR A 356 -12.67 15.92 52.30
CA TYR A 356 -12.45 17.05 51.41
C TYR A 356 -13.79 17.72 51.05
N GLU A 357 -14.37 18.38 52.04
CA GLU A 357 -15.23 19.58 52.00
C GLU A 357 -15.37 20.13 53.42
#